data_AF-A0A4Q0U345-F1
#
_entry.id   AF-A0A4Q0U345-F1
#
_cell.length_a   1.000
_cell.length_b   1.000
_cell.length_c   1.000
_cell.angle_alpha   90.00
_cell.angle_beta   90.00
_cell.angle_gamma   90.00
#
_symmetry.space_group_name_H-M   'P 1'
#
loop_
_entity.id
_entity.type
_entity.pdbx_description
1 polymer ?
#
loop_
_entity_poly.entity_id
_entity_poly.type
_entity_poly.pdbx_seq_one_letter_code
_entity_poly.pdbx_strand_id
1 'polypeptide(L)'
;MTIKEILKNKGKSVKELADQLHIHPNSLSRIINGAPTKKSTLESIAKELGVSVDDLTNEPNNILRLLDSDEMRIVKIITIVAPTPYGKQEIGYFMYERPLTANYKFTESEAPSSFVEEYPRQRDYPHDELDKMILRIIQTEYPESKLQNKFVSFNLDLEHIKQLQDRPSKELKIWLTPNPTEIESGRTYYKYEKIFNFYTNFSESLVRQLFVSSYSLAQEKRMNEQLNTMTAL
;
A
#
# COMPACT_ATOMS: atom_id res chain seq x y z
N MET A 1 7.59 7.76 -16.16
CA MET A 1 8.75 8.64 -15.87
C MET A 1 9.23 9.21 -17.18
N THR A 2 9.71 10.44 -17.22
CA THR A 2 10.25 11.01 -18.46
C THR A 2 11.67 10.50 -18.74
N ILE A 3 12.09 10.44 -20.01
CA ILE A 3 13.50 10.15 -20.37
C ILE A 3 14.47 11.11 -19.64
N LYS A 4 14.05 12.37 -19.40
CA LYS A 4 14.80 13.36 -18.60
C LYS A 4 14.98 12.94 -17.14
N GLU A 5 13.94 12.42 -16.49
CA GLU A 5 14.02 11.92 -15.11
C GLU A 5 14.95 10.72 -15.01
N ILE A 6 14.86 9.78 -15.96
CA ILE A 6 15.72 8.58 -15.98
C ILE A 6 17.19 8.98 -16.13
N LEU A 7 17.49 9.93 -17.02
CA LEU A 7 18.83 10.47 -17.20
C LEU A 7 19.36 11.16 -15.93
N LYS A 8 18.52 11.98 -15.29
CA LYS A 8 18.86 12.68 -14.04
C LYS A 8 19.19 11.70 -12.90
N ASN A 9 18.38 10.65 -12.74
CA ASN A 9 18.57 9.62 -11.71
C ASN A 9 19.85 8.80 -11.94
N LYS A 10 20.27 8.63 -13.20
CA LYS A 10 21.49 7.91 -13.58
C LYS A 10 22.72 8.80 -13.67
N GLY A 11 22.60 10.09 -13.38
CA GLY A 11 23.69 11.06 -13.52
C GLY A 11 24.23 11.17 -14.95
N LYS A 12 23.43 10.78 -15.96
CA LYS A 12 23.79 10.84 -17.39
C LYS A 12 23.21 12.09 -18.03
N SER A 13 23.98 12.71 -18.92
CA SER A 13 23.55 13.83 -19.74
C SER A 13 22.88 13.35 -21.05
N VAL A 14 22.07 14.24 -21.64
CA VAL A 14 21.48 13.99 -22.97
C VAL A 14 22.56 13.80 -24.04
N LYS A 15 23.68 14.50 -23.91
CA LYS A 15 24.80 14.40 -24.85
C LYS A 15 25.45 13.02 -24.80
N GLU A 16 25.73 12.52 -23.60
CA GLU A 16 26.32 11.18 -23.42
C GLU A 16 25.42 10.09 -23.99
N LEU A 17 24.11 10.16 -23.75
CA LEU A 17 23.18 9.19 -24.31
C LEU A 17 23.11 9.28 -25.85
N ALA A 18 23.16 10.50 -26.40
CA ALA A 18 23.18 10.69 -27.85
C ALA A 18 24.43 10.08 -28.50
N ASP A 19 25.59 10.27 -27.86
CA ASP A 19 26.88 9.71 -28.30
C ASP A 19 26.86 8.18 -28.26
N GLN A 20 26.31 7.58 -27.19
CA GLN A 20 26.16 6.12 -27.05
C GLN A 20 25.23 5.50 -28.09
N LEU A 21 24.16 6.22 -28.46
CA LEU A 21 23.18 5.77 -29.44
C LEU A 21 23.57 6.10 -30.90
N HIS A 22 24.71 6.76 -31.11
CA HIS A 22 25.13 7.28 -32.41
C HIS A 22 24.06 8.13 -33.12
N ILE A 23 23.33 8.93 -32.34
CA ILE A 23 22.31 9.87 -32.84
C ILE A 23 22.70 11.30 -32.53
N HIS A 24 22.25 12.24 -33.35
CA HIS A 24 22.53 13.66 -33.10
C HIS A 24 21.83 14.14 -31.81
N PRO A 25 22.49 14.91 -30.91
CA PRO A 25 21.89 15.39 -29.66
C PRO A 25 20.58 16.16 -29.83
N ASN A 26 20.46 16.94 -30.92
CA ASN A 26 19.22 17.63 -31.27
C ASN A 26 18.08 16.66 -31.63
N SER A 27 18.39 15.52 -32.27
CA SER A 27 17.40 14.48 -32.56
C SER A 27 16.94 13.82 -31.27
N LEU A 28 17.86 13.46 -30.38
CA LEU A 28 17.50 12.93 -29.06
C LEU A 28 16.68 13.93 -28.24
N SER A 29 17.02 15.23 -28.28
CA SER A 29 16.26 16.28 -27.61
C SER A 29 14.82 16.38 -28.15
N ARG A 30 14.62 16.21 -29.46
CA ARG A 30 13.28 16.16 -30.06
C ARG A 30 12.50 14.93 -29.62
N ILE A 31 13.14 13.76 -29.56
CA ILE A 31 12.55 12.50 -29.06
C ILE A 31 12.10 12.68 -27.60
N ILE A 32 12.99 13.23 -26.76
CA ILE A 32 12.70 13.52 -25.34
C ILE A 32 11.50 14.47 -25.18
N ASN A 33 11.32 15.40 -26.11
CA ASN A 33 10.22 16.35 -26.10
C ASN A 33 8.96 15.85 -26.84
N GLY A 34 8.87 14.56 -27.18
CA GLY A 34 7.63 13.94 -27.70
C GLY A 34 7.52 13.87 -29.23
N ALA A 35 8.63 13.94 -29.97
CA ALA A 35 8.60 13.73 -31.41
C ALA A 35 8.19 12.28 -31.78
N PRO A 36 7.38 12.06 -32.83
CA PRO A 36 7.06 10.73 -33.34
C PRO A 36 8.34 9.97 -33.68
N THR A 37 8.55 8.82 -33.02
CA THR A 37 9.81 8.08 -33.06
C THR A 37 9.56 6.63 -33.42
N LYS A 38 10.46 6.03 -34.20
CA LYS A 38 10.35 4.61 -34.57
C LYS A 38 10.54 3.72 -33.35
N LYS A 39 9.78 2.64 -33.28
CA LYS A 39 9.86 1.64 -32.20
C LYS A 39 11.29 1.14 -31.96
N SER A 40 12.04 0.87 -33.02
CA SER A 40 13.44 0.43 -32.94
C SER A 40 14.39 1.43 -32.26
N THR A 41 14.12 2.73 -32.41
CA THR A 41 14.90 3.78 -31.74
C THR A 41 14.56 3.85 -30.25
N LEU A 42 13.28 3.67 -29.89
CA LEU A 42 12.86 3.59 -28.49
C LEU A 42 13.43 2.34 -27.80
N GLU A 43 13.44 1.19 -28.47
CA GLU A 43 14.08 -0.05 -27.97
C GLU A 43 15.58 0.14 -27.69
N SER A 44 16.28 0.89 -28.55
CA SER A 44 17.70 1.19 -28.37
C SER A 44 17.93 2.11 -27.16
N ILE A 45 17.10 3.14 -27.00
CA ILE A 45 17.14 4.04 -25.83
C ILE A 45 16.86 3.24 -24.55
N ALA A 46 15.86 2.36 -24.57
CA ALA A 46 15.42 1.58 -23.42
C ALA A 46 16.54 0.64 -22.96
N LYS A 47 17.16 -0.05 -23.92
CA LYS A 47 18.31 -0.92 -23.69
C LYS A 47 19.49 -0.17 -23.06
N GLU A 48 19.85 1.00 -23.59
CA GLU A 48 20.99 1.78 -23.07
C GLU A 48 20.73 2.39 -21.69
N LEU A 49 19.45 2.70 -21.40
CA LEU A 49 19.03 3.17 -20.10
C LEU A 49 18.75 2.03 -19.11
N GLY A 50 18.69 0.78 -19.56
CA GLY A 50 18.35 -0.38 -18.72
C GLY A 50 16.92 -0.31 -18.17
N VAL A 51 15.98 0.15 -19.00
CA VAL A 51 14.55 0.27 -18.69
C VAL A 51 13.72 -0.41 -19.78
N SER A 52 12.41 -0.56 -19.59
CA SER A 52 11.51 -1.04 -20.64
C SER A 52 11.17 0.09 -21.63
N VAL A 53 10.68 -0.26 -22.83
CA VAL A 53 10.22 0.74 -23.81
C VAL A 53 9.04 1.55 -23.27
N ASP A 54 8.19 0.92 -22.45
CA ASP A 54 7.03 1.54 -21.82
C ASP A 54 7.44 2.64 -20.83
N ASP A 55 8.61 2.50 -20.19
CA ASP A 55 9.17 3.52 -19.30
C ASP A 55 9.60 4.80 -20.04
N LEU A 56 9.76 4.76 -21.36
CA LEU A 56 10.23 5.88 -22.17
C LEU A 56 9.12 6.75 -22.74
N THR A 57 7.92 6.20 -22.89
CA THR A 57 6.82 6.91 -23.52
C THR A 57 6.10 7.75 -22.46
N ASN A 58 6.04 9.06 -22.70
CA ASN A 58 5.09 9.99 -22.08
C ASN A 58 3.66 9.77 -22.62
N GLU A 59 3.27 8.52 -22.85
CA GLU A 59 1.84 8.22 -22.77
C GLU A 59 1.49 8.56 -21.31
N PRO A 60 0.52 9.45 -21.03
CA PRO A 60 0.01 9.58 -19.67
C PRO A 60 -0.29 8.17 -19.14
N ASN A 61 -0.25 7.99 -17.82
CA ASN A 61 -0.57 6.75 -17.08
C ASN A 61 -2.01 6.19 -17.34
N ASN A 62 -2.58 6.40 -18.53
CA ASN A 62 -3.85 5.93 -19.03
C ASN A 62 -3.80 4.49 -19.56
N ILE A 63 -2.65 3.83 -19.58
CA ILE A 63 -2.58 2.39 -19.82
C ILE A 63 -2.83 1.67 -18.50
N LEU A 64 -4.01 1.06 -18.39
CA LEU A 64 -4.36 0.20 -17.27
C LEU A 64 -3.59 -1.12 -17.42
N ARG A 65 -2.56 -1.33 -16.60
CA ARG A 65 -1.74 -2.53 -16.58
C ARG A 65 -2.15 -3.39 -15.39
N LEU A 66 -2.59 -4.63 -15.67
CA LEU A 66 -2.78 -5.64 -14.64
C LEU A 66 -1.43 -5.99 -14.03
N LEU A 67 -1.37 -6.06 -12.70
CA LEU A 67 -0.19 -6.45 -11.96
C LEU A 67 0.07 -7.95 -12.07
N ASP A 68 1.32 -8.35 -11.86
CA ASP A 68 1.66 -9.77 -11.74
C ASP A 68 1.07 -10.33 -10.44
N SER A 69 0.83 -11.65 -10.39
CA SER A 69 0.11 -12.29 -9.29
C SER A 69 0.81 -12.14 -7.92
N ASP A 70 2.13 -11.98 -7.92
CA ASP A 70 2.96 -11.73 -6.74
C ASP A 70 2.94 -10.26 -6.28
N GLU A 71 2.61 -9.33 -7.17
CA GLU A 71 2.40 -7.92 -6.84
C GLU A 71 0.99 -7.64 -6.30
N MET A 72 0.01 -8.48 -6.66
CA MET A 72 -1.39 -8.35 -6.24
C MET A 72 -1.56 -8.54 -4.73
N ARG A 73 -2.34 -7.65 -4.11
CA ARG A 73 -2.53 -7.65 -2.64
C ARG A 73 -3.81 -6.97 -2.20
N ILE A 74 -4.19 -7.22 -0.95
CA ILE A 74 -5.27 -6.51 -0.27
C ILE A 74 -4.67 -5.44 0.60
N VAL A 75 -5.03 -4.19 0.35
CA VAL A 75 -4.73 -3.07 1.25
C VAL A 75 -5.91 -2.86 2.18
N LYS A 76 -5.64 -2.84 3.48
CA LYS A 76 -6.59 -2.50 4.54
C LYS A 76 -6.32 -1.09 5.01
N ILE A 77 -7.34 -0.26 4.95
CA ILE A 77 -7.32 1.14 5.33
C ILE A 77 -8.22 1.29 6.54
N ILE A 78 -7.64 1.58 7.70
CA ILE A 78 -8.40 1.82 8.93
C ILE A 78 -8.45 3.33 9.17
N THR A 79 -9.63 3.90 8.97
CA THR A 79 -9.90 5.32 9.22
C THR A 79 -10.33 5.51 10.65
N ILE A 80 -9.61 6.38 11.37
CA ILE A 80 -9.91 6.74 12.76
C ILE A 80 -10.90 7.90 12.78
N VAL A 81 -12.05 7.67 13.41
CA VAL A 81 -13.08 8.68 13.65
C VAL A 81 -13.05 9.07 15.13
N ALA A 82 -12.75 10.33 15.41
CA ALA A 82 -12.64 10.83 16.76
C ALA A 82 -13.61 11.99 17.03
N PRO A 83 -14.02 12.19 18.30
CA PRO A 83 -14.74 13.39 18.69
C PRO A 83 -13.83 14.61 18.60
N THR A 84 -14.28 15.65 17.89
CA THR A 84 -13.65 16.97 17.85
C THR A 84 -14.63 18.02 18.35
N PRO A 85 -14.20 19.27 18.60
CA PRO A 85 -15.12 20.37 18.96
C PRO A 85 -16.25 20.62 17.95
N TYR A 86 -16.09 20.15 16.71
CA TYR A 86 -17.06 20.29 15.62
C TYR A 86 -17.90 19.02 15.40
N GLY A 87 -17.86 18.09 16.33
CA GLY A 87 -18.50 16.78 16.22
C GLY A 87 -17.51 15.68 15.82
N LYS A 88 -18.04 14.54 15.41
CA LYS A 88 -17.22 13.38 15.06
C LYS A 88 -16.65 13.58 13.65
N GLN A 89 -15.34 13.44 13.51
CA GLN A 89 -14.64 13.65 12.25
C GLN A 89 -13.65 12.53 11.97
N GLU A 90 -13.44 12.24 10.69
CA GLU A 90 -12.33 11.42 10.23
C GLU A 90 -11.04 12.22 10.41
N ILE A 91 -10.20 11.78 11.33
CA ILE A 91 -8.99 12.51 11.70
C ILE A 91 -7.72 11.94 11.08
N GLY A 92 -7.81 10.79 10.42
CA GLY A 92 -6.70 10.17 9.70
C GLY A 92 -6.91 8.69 9.51
N TYR A 93 -5.93 8.03 8.93
CA TYR A 93 -5.95 6.59 8.71
C TYR A 93 -4.56 5.99 8.82
N PHE A 94 -4.51 4.69 9.06
CA PHE A 94 -3.30 3.90 8.84
C PHE A 94 -3.63 2.74 7.91
N MET A 95 -2.62 2.25 7.22
CA MET A 95 -2.78 1.25 6.17
C MET A 95 -1.80 0.10 6.36
N TYR A 96 -2.22 -1.07 5.90
CA TYR A 96 -1.35 -2.22 5.77
C TYR A 96 -1.82 -3.11 4.64
N GLU A 97 -0.90 -3.89 4.09
CA GLU A 97 -1.16 -4.82 3.02
C GLU A 97 -1.01 -6.28 3.47
N ARG A 98 -1.80 -7.13 2.83
CA ARG A 98 -1.79 -8.58 2.97
C ARG A 98 -1.73 -9.22 1.57
N PRO A 99 -0.79 -10.14 1.29
CA PRO A 99 -0.80 -10.89 0.05
C PRO A 99 -1.97 -11.87 0.03
N LEU A 100 -2.45 -12.21 -1.17
CA LEU A 100 -3.42 -13.29 -1.33
C LEU A 100 -2.72 -14.64 -1.12
N THR A 101 -3.30 -15.49 -0.28
CA THR A 101 -2.79 -16.84 -0.02
C THR A 101 -3.92 -17.85 -0.01
N ALA A 102 -3.61 -19.15 -0.01
CA ALA A 102 -4.62 -20.20 0.09
C ALA A 102 -5.54 -20.04 1.33
N ASN A 103 -4.98 -19.49 2.42
CA ASN A 103 -5.67 -19.25 3.70
C ASN A 103 -6.17 -17.81 3.87
N TYR A 104 -5.91 -16.94 2.89
CA TYR A 104 -6.25 -15.52 2.92
C TYR A 104 -6.71 -15.10 1.51
N LYS A 105 -7.96 -15.44 1.20
CA LYS A 105 -8.60 -15.26 -0.11
C LYS A 105 -10.01 -14.74 0.04
N PHE A 106 -10.56 -14.17 -1.05
CA PHE A 106 -11.94 -13.74 -1.10
C PHE A 106 -12.91 -14.87 -0.77
N THR A 107 -14.01 -14.52 -0.12
CA THR A 107 -15.13 -15.43 0.07
C THR A 107 -15.89 -15.53 -1.25
N GLU A 108 -16.25 -16.75 -1.66
CA GLU A 108 -17.10 -16.93 -2.84
C GLU A 108 -18.44 -16.23 -2.61
N SER A 109 -18.78 -15.30 -3.50
CA SER A 109 -20.03 -14.55 -3.44
C SER A 109 -20.73 -14.55 -4.79
N GLU A 110 -22.05 -14.38 -4.75
CA GLU A 110 -22.84 -14.23 -5.97
C GLU A 110 -22.40 -12.97 -6.72
N ALA A 111 -22.40 -13.08 -8.06
CA ALA A 111 -22.13 -11.98 -8.96
C ALA A 111 -23.00 -10.76 -8.60
N PRO A 112 -22.50 -9.53 -8.82
CA PRO A 112 -23.25 -8.33 -8.51
C PRO A 112 -24.57 -8.34 -9.27
N SER A 113 -25.66 -8.09 -8.55
CA SER A 113 -27.02 -8.11 -9.07
C SER A 113 -27.36 -6.84 -9.88
N SER A 114 -26.51 -5.81 -9.76
CA SER A 114 -26.69 -4.49 -10.35
C SER A 114 -25.35 -3.81 -10.60
N PHE A 115 -25.29 -2.92 -11.61
CA PHE A 115 -24.10 -2.11 -11.91
C PHE A 115 -23.76 -1.08 -10.82
N VAL A 116 -24.69 -0.80 -9.90
CA VAL A 116 -24.48 0.14 -8.77
C VAL A 116 -23.88 -0.56 -7.56
N GLU A 117 -23.80 -1.89 -7.58
CA GLU A 117 -23.28 -2.70 -6.49
C GLU A 117 -21.75 -2.75 -6.56
N GLU A 118 -21.09 -2.29 -5.50
CA GLU A 118 -19.62 -2.37 -5.38
C GLU A 118 -19.19 -3.83 -5.43
N TYR A 119 -18.22 -4.14 -6.31
CA TYR A 119 -17.67 -5.47 -6.46
C TYR A 119 -16.13 -5.44 -6.52
N PRO A 120 -15.43 -6.30 -5.76
CA PRO A 120 -15.95 -7.16 -4.70
C PRO A 120 -16.57 -6.36 -3.55
N ARG A 121 -17.62 -6.89 -2.90
CA ARG A 121 -18.24 -6.21 -1.76
C ARG A 121 -17.27 -6.19 -0.59
N GLN A 122 -17.30 -5.16 0.25
CA GLN A 122 -16.43 -5.07 1.43
C GLN A 122 -16.49 -6.31 2.35
N ARG A 123 -17.66 -6.96 2.44
CA ARG A 123 -17.86 -8.20 3.22
C ARG A 123 -17.22 -9.45 2.61
N ASP A 124 -16.92 -9.42 1.31
CA ASP A 124 -16.40 -10.57 0.55
C ASP A 124 -14.85 -10.62 0.61
N TYR A 125 -14.20 -9.55 1.08
CA TYR A 125 -12.75 -9.50 1.26
C TYR A 125 -12.26 -10.50 2.32
N PRO A 126 -11.01 -10.98 2.22
CA PRO A 126 -10.43 -11.81 3.26
C PRO A 126 -10.27 -11.04 4.57
N HIS A 127 -10.61 -11.69 5.68
CA HIS A 127 -10.39 -11.19 7.03
C HIS A 127 -10.01 -12.34 7.96
N ASP A 128 -8.96 -12.16 8.75
CA ASP A 128 -8.55 -13.12 9.78
C ASP A 128 -8.67 -12.56 11.21
N GLU A 129 -8.23 -13.33 12.20
CA GLU A 129 -8.30 -12.91 13.60
C GLU A 129 -7.39 -11.72 13.92
N LEU A 130 -6.23 -11.61 13.27
CA LEU A 130 -5.34 -10.45 13.42
C LEU A 130 -6.02 -9.18 12.91
N ASP A 131 -6.65 -9.22 11.73
CA ASP A 131 -7.35 -8.06 11.16
C ASP A 131 -8.51 -7.61 12.07
N LYS A 132 -9.30 -8.58 12.58
CA LYS A 132 -10.40 -8.32 13.52
C LYS A 132 -9.87 -7.72 14.82
N MET A 133 -8.76 -8.25 15.34
CA MET A 133 -8.14 -7.77 16.56
C MET A 133 -7.67 -6.32 16.39
N ILE A 134 -6.93 -6.02 15.31
CA ILE A 134 -6.48 -4.65 15.00
C ILE A 134 -7.68 -3.69 14.97
N LEU A 135 -8.74 -4.00 14.22
CA LEU A 135 -9.91 -3.13 14.13
C LEU A 135 -10.60 -2.95 15.49
N ARG A 136 -10.79 -4.03 16.25
CA ARG A 136 -11.43 -3.99 17.58
C ARG A 136 -10.67 -3.12 18.57
N ILE A 137 -9.34 -3.17 18.55
CA ILE A 137 -8.52 -2.35 19.46
C ILE A 137 -8.73 -0.87 19.16
N ILE A 138 -8.71 -0.50 17.87
CA ILE A 138 -8.99 0.87 17.46
C ILE A 138 -10.41 1.28 17.86
N GLN A 139 -11.40 0.42 17.60
CA GLN A 139 -12.81 0.70 17.94
C GLN A 139 -13.09 0.74 19.45
N THR A 140 -12.23 0.15 20.28
CA THR A 140 -12.36 0.26 21.74
C THR A 140 -12.14 1.71 22.20
N GLU A 141 -11.22 2.43 21.57
CA GLU A 141 -10.94 3.85 21.86
C GLU A 141 -11.74 4.79 20.94
N TYR A 142 -11.98 4.38 19.70
CA TYR A 142 -12.60 5.19 18.63
C TYR A 142 -13.73 4.39 17.95
N PRO A 143 -14.92 4.25 18.58
CA PRO A 143 -15.95 3.29 18.18
C PRO A 143 -16.51 3.42 16.76
N GLU A 144 -16.42 4.61 16.17
CA GLU A 144 -16.91 4.88 14.81
C GLU A 144 -15.86 4.67 13.73
N SER A 145 -14.65 4.25 14.10
CA SER A 145 -13.59 3.93 13.16
C SER A 145 -13.98 2.77 12.26
N LYS A 146 -13.56 2.84 11.00
CA LYS A 146 -14.03 1.94 9.94
C LYS A 146 -12.84 1.32 9.22
N LEU A 147 -13.03 0.08 8.77
CA LEU A 147 -12.12 -0.61 7.87
C LEU A 147 -12.68 -0.56 6.45
N GLN A 148 -11.86 -0.14 5.51
CA GLN A 148 -12.09 -0.28 4.08
C GLN A 148 -10.99 -1.17 3.49
N ASN A 149 -11.39 -2.16 2.71
CA ASN A 149 -10.46 -3.00 1.96
C ASN A 149 -10.40 -2.53 0.51
N LYS A 150 -9.21 -2.57 -0.07
CA LYS A 150 -8.97 -2.32 -1.49
C LYS A 150 -8.16 -3.47 -2.08
N PHE A 151 -8.65 -4.05 -3.16
CA PHE A 151 -7.85 -4.96 -3.96
C PHE A 151 -6.94 -4.16 -4.88
N VAL A 152 -5.64 -4.41 -4.79
CA VAL A 152 -4.63 -3.79 -5.65
C VAL A 152 -4.29 -4.81 -6.73
N SER A 153 -4.80 -4.56 -7.94
CA SER A 153 -4.60 -5.44 -9.10
C SER A 153 -4.16 -4.70 -10.35
N PHE A 154 -4.25 -3.38 -10.37
CA PHE A 154 -3.75 -2.55 -11.47
C PHE A 154 -2.69 -1.55 -11.02
N ASN A 155 -1.87 -1.07 -11.96
CA ASN A 155 -0.94 0.04 -11.75
C ASN A 155 -1.63 1.31 -11.20
N LEU A 156 -2.85 1.61 -11.65
CA LEU A 156 -3.65 2.72 -11.14
C LEU A 156 -3.93 2.58 -9.62
N ASP A 157 -4.10 1.34 -9.14
CA ASP A 157 -4.31 1.10 -7.72
C ASP A 157 -3.08 1.47 -6.91
N LEU A 158 -1.89 1.10 -7.39
CA LEU A 158 -0.62 1.46 -6.77
C LEU A 158 -0.42 2.98 -6.69
N GLU A 159 -0.80 3.70 -7.75
CA GLU A 159 -0.74 5.17 -7.76
C GLU A 159 -1.67 5.78 -6.72
N HIS A 160 -2.90 5.28 -6.62
CA HIS A 160 -3.83 5.73 -5.59
C HIS A 160 -3.29 5.43 -4.17
N ILE A 161 -2.69 4.26 -3.93
CA ILE A 161 -2.05 3.97 -2.63
C ILE A 161 -0.91 4.94 -2.34
N LYS A 162 -0.06 5.25 -3.31
CA LYS A 162 1.02 6.25 -3.15
C LYS A 162 0.48 7.63 -2.81
N GLN A 163 -0.60 8.06 -3.45
CA GLN A 163 -1.25 9.35 -3.14
C GLN A 163 -1.80 9.40 -1.71
N LEU A 164 -2.26 8.28 -1.16
CA LEU A 164 -2.65 8.20 0.25
C LEU A 164 -1.43 8.35 1.18
N GLN A 165 -0.27 7.85 0.77
CA GLN A 165 0.97 7.93 1.54
C GLN A 165 1.65 9.32 1.48
N ASP A 166 1.27 10.20 0.54
CA ASP A 166 1.87 11.55 0.39
C ASP A 166 1.52 12.52 1.55
N ARG A 167 0.67 12.11 2.48
CA ARG A 167 0.27 12.92 3.65
C ARG A 167 1.33 12.86 4.76
N PRO A 168 1.43 13.90 5.62
CA PRO A 168 2.21 13.81 6.84
C PRO A 168 1.80 12.59 7.67
N SER A 169 2.78 11.83 8.14
CA SER A 169 2.57 10.62 8.93
C SER A 169 3.25 10.69 10.28
N LYS A 170 2.72 9.91 11.22
CA LYS A 170 3.28 9.70 12.56
C LYS A 170 3.26 8.22 12.89
N GLU A 171 4.14 7.78 13.79
CA GLU A 171 4.13 6.38 14.23
C GLU A 171 2.88 6.08 15.06
N LEU A 172 2.19 5.01 14.68
CA LEU A 172 1.13 4.37 15.47
C LEU A 172 1.58 2.94 15.78
N LYS A 173 1.60 2.58 17.05
CA LYS A 173 2.10 1.30 17.56
C LYS A 173 0.93 0.46 18.04
N ILE A 174 0.92 -0.80 17.60
CA ILE A 174 0.01 -1.83 18.11
C ILE A 174 0.85 -2.89 18.80
N TRP A 175 0.58 -3.12 20.08
CA TRP A 175 1.19 -4.17 20.88
C TRP A 175 0.18 -5.26 21.17
N LEU A 176 0.56 -6.49 20.86
CA LEU A 176 -0.22 -7.68 21.19
C LEU A 176 0.59 -8.49 22.20
N THR A 177 -0.01 -8.66 23.37
CA THR A 177 0.59 -9.33 24.52
C THR A 177 -0.22 -10.57 24.87
N PRO A 178 0.36 -11.60 25.50
CA PRO A 178 -0.43 -12.73 25.97
C PRO A 178 -1.45 -12.28 27.01
N ASN A 179 -2.59 -12.95 27.05
CA ASN A 179 -3.62 -12.71 28.06
C ASN A 179 -3.06 -12.90 29.48
N PRO A 180 -3.15 -11.89 30.37
CA PRO A 180 -2.62 -11.99 31.73
C PRO A 180 -3.18 -13.13 32.57
N THR A 181 -4.35 -13.68 32.23
CA THR A 181 -4.92 -14.84 32.93
C THR A 181 -4.33 -16.18 32.48
N GLU A 182 -3.59 -16.21 31.37
CA GLU A 182 -3.02 -17.42 30.76
C GLU A 182 -1.50 -17.52 30.99
N ILE A 183 -0.88 -16.48 31.56
CA ILE A 183 0.56 -16.44 31.81
C ILE A 183 0.93 -17.04 33.16
N GLU A 184 2.04 -17.77 33.19
CA GLU A 184 2.65 -18.36 34.38
C GLU A 184 3.96 -17.64 34.71
N SER A 185 4.22 -17.43 36.00
CA SER A 185 5.47 -16.82 36.47
C SER A 185 6.69 -17.65 36.07
N GLY A 186 7.75 -16.99 35.62
CA GLY A 186 9.00 -17.64 35.20
C GLY A 186 8.99 -18.20 33.76
N ARG A 187 7.88 -18.08 33.02
CA ARG A 187 7.82 -18.42 31.59
C ARG A 187 8.01 -17.19 30.70
N THR A 188 8.54 -17.42 29.51
CA THR A 188 8.70 -16.42 28.45
C THR A 188 7.58 -16.55 27.43
N TYR A 189 7.05 -15.41 27.00
CA TYR A 189 5.97 -15.32 26.02
C TYR A 189 6.35 -14.29 24.95
N TYR A 190 5.77 -14.44 23.76
CA TYR A 190 6.00 -13.48 22.69
C TYR A 190 5.23 -12.18 22.93
N LYS A 191 5.89 -11.05 22.73
CA LYS A 191 5.23 -9.76 22.55
C LYS A 191 5.35 -9.43 21.08
N TYR A 192 4.22 -9.18 20.43
CA TYR A 192 4.22 -8.70 19.06
C TYR A 192 4.06 -7.19 19.05
N GLU A 193 4.90 -6.54 18.25
CA GLU A 193 4.85 -5.10 18.02
C GLU A 193 4.76 -4.84 16.52
N LYS A 194 3.79 -4.03 16.13
CA LYS A 194 3.70 -3.50 14.77
C LYS A 194 3.61 -2.00 14.81
N ILE A 195 4.42 -1.35 13.99
CA ILE A 195 4.45 0.09 13.80
C ILE A 195 3.82 0.38 12.44
N PHE A 196 2.89 1.32 12.42
CA PHE A 196 2.20 1.79 11.23
C PHE A 196 2.44 3.29 11.05
N ASN A 197 2.37 3.74 9.80
CA ASN A 197 2.25 5.16 9.52
C ASN A 197 0.78 5.58 9.68
N PHE A 198 0.53 6.49 10.60
CA PHE A 198 -0.76 7.15 10.75
C PHE A 198 -0.75 8.47 9.98
N TYR A 199 -1.44 8.49 8.85
CA TYR A 199 -1.54 9.61 7.93
C TYR A 199 -2.61 10.59 8.39
N THR A 200 -2.20 11.80 8.74
CA THR A 200 -3.10 12.81 9.29
C THR A 200 -2.61 14.23 9.05
N ASN A 201 -3.57 15.14 8.85
CA ASN A 201 -3.32 16.58 8.86
C ASN A 201 -3.61 17.22 10.23
N PHE A 202 -4.02 16.42 11.22
CA PHE A 202 -4.39 16.87 12.56
C PHE A 202 -3.18 16.87 13.52
N SER A 203 -3.27 17.68 14.58
CA SER A 203 -2.26 17.76 15.63
C SER A 203 -2.14 16.46 16.43
N GLU A 204 -0.99 16.25 17.08
CA GLU A 204 -0.66 15.00 17.81
C GLU A 204 -1.64 14.63 18.93
N SER A 205 -2.33 15.61 19.53
CA SER A 205 -3.16 15.40 20.71
C SER A 205 -4.44 14.60 20.45
N LEU A 206 -4.84 14.39 19.20
CA LEU A 206 -6.13 13.77 18.86
C LEU A 206 -6.08 12.24 18.73
N VAL A 207 -4.89 11.67 18.57
CA VAL A 207 -4.72 10.22 18.38
C VAL A 207 -3.74 9.63 19.36
N ARG A 208 -4.18 8.59 20.08
CA ARG A 208 -3.25 7.72 20.82
C ARG A 208 -2.26 7.09 19.85
N GLN A 209 -0.98 7.21 20.15
CA GLN A 209 0.08 6.59 19.34
C GLN A 209 0.33 5.12 19.71
N LEU A 210 -0.21 4.65 20.84
CA LEU A 210 -0.04 3.27 21.29
C LEU A 210 -1.39 2.65 21.61
N PHE A 211 -1.60 1.47 21.03
CA PHE A 211 -2.74 0.60 21.24
C PHE A 211 -2.24 -0.75 21.74
N VAL A 212 -2.86 -1.27 22.80
CA VAL A 212 -2.45 -2.52 23.43
C VAL A 212 -3.62 -3.48 23.48
N SER A 213 -3.37 -4.75 23.18
CA SER A 213 -4.36 -5.82 23.29
C SER A 213 -3.74 -7.10 23.78
N SER A 214 -4.62 -8.01 24.18
CA SER A 214 -4.26 -9.35 24.60
C SER A 214 -4.66 -10.40 23.56
N TYR A 215 -3.85 -11.46 23.47
CA TYR A 215 -4.16 -12.64 22.69
C TYR A 215 -4.14 -13.90 23.57
N SER A 216 -4.92 -14.91 23.19
CA SER A 216 -4.88 -16.21 23.87
C SER A 216 -3.69 -17.03 23.39
N LEU A 217 -3.00 -17.71 24.31
CA LEU A 217 -1.85 -18.57 24.00
C LEU A 217 -2.18 -19.67 22.99
N ALA A 218 -3.43 -20.12 22.96
CA ALA A 218 -3.90 -21.08 21.96
C ALA A 218 -3.83 -20.56 20.52
N GLN A 219 -3.81 -19.24 20.32
CA GLN A 219 -3.77 -18.58 19.01
C GLN A 219 -2.37 -18.10 18.62
N GLU A 220 -1.37 -18.25 19.49
CA GLU A 220 -0.04 -17.65 19.33
C GLU A 220 0.62 -18.01 17.99
N LYS A 221 0.66 -19.29 17.64
CA LYS A 221 1.25 -19.77 16.38
C LYS A 221 0.57 -19.13 15.17
N ARG A 222 -0.76 -19.13 15.16
CA ARG A 222 -1.58 -18.56 14.08
C ARG A 222 -1.35 -17.05 13.95
N MET A 223 -1.28 -16.35 15.08
CA MET A 223 -0.99 -14.91 15.08
C MET A 223 0.38 -14.59 14.53
N ASN A 224 1.41 -15.36 14.89
CA ASN A 224 2.75 -15.19 14.37
C ASN A 224 2.77 -15.35 12.83
N GLU A 225 2.13 -16.40 12.32
CA GLU A 225 2.00 -16.64 10.88
C GLU A 225 1.29 -15.47 10.17
N GLN A 226 0.18 -14.97 10.74
CA GLN A 226 -0.57 -13.85 10.17
C GLN A 226 0.23 -12.55 10.19
N LEU A 227 0.92 -12.25 11.29
CA LEU A 227 1.73 -11.04 11.46
C LEU A 227 2.88 -10.98 10.44
N ASN A 228 3.48 -12.13 10.13
CA ASN A 228 4.57 -12.26 9.15
C ASN A 228 4.11 -11.99 7.71
N THR A 229 2.82 -12.16 7.42
CA THR A 229 2.26 -11.82 6.09
C THR A 229 1.86 -10.36 5.95
N MET A 230 1.89 -9.57 7.03
CA MET A 230 1.40 -8.20 7.04
C MET A 230 2.55 -7.20 6.86
N THR A 231 2.38 -6.27 5.93
CA THR A 231 3.31 -5.15 5.73
C THR A 231 2.60 -3.84 6.03
N ALA A 232 3.16 -3.04 6.94
CA ALA A 232 2.64 -1.70 7.20
C ALA A 232 3.01 -0.78 6.03
N LEU A 233 2.07 0.09 5.65
CA LEU A 233 2.24 1.04 4.56
C LEU A 233 2.50 2.44 5.09
#